data_AF-A0A9R0ID10-F1
#
_entry.id   AF-A0A9R0ID10-F1
#
_cell.length_a   1.000
_cell.length_b   1.000
_cell.length_c   1.000
_cell.angle_alpha   90.00
_cell.angle_beta   90.00
_cell.angle_gamma   90.00
#
_symmetry.space_group_name_H-M   'P 1'
#
loop_
_entity.id
_entity.type
_entity.pdbx_description
1 polymer ?
#
loop_
_entity_poly.entity_id
_entity_poly.type
_entity_poly.pdbx_seq_one_letter_code
_entity_poly.pdbx_strand_id
1 'polypeptide(L)'
;MVQDELVSSIKDAEEGLFHLKRARLLREVDSAVQDSIYSHKDAAVELINPAKLGGSQLPCEDLEVEPLDSTNVEAEILGDPSYFIGSKCRFRHTDGRWYNGQIVQLDGSSSARVSFLNPTSEKMMVSSL
;
A
#
# COMPACT_ATOMS: atom_id res chain seq x y z
N MET A 1 -32.42 0.56 -14.98
CA MET A 1 -32.23 0.98 -13.56
C MET A 1 -31.12 0.19 -12.89
N VAL A 2 -31.30 -1.10 -12.56
CA VAL A 2 -30.22 -1.90 -11.91
C VAL A 2 -28.96 -2.04 -12.78
N GLN A 3 -29.13 -2.20 -14.11
CA GLN A 3 -27.99 -2.28 -15.03
C GLN A 3 -27.22 -0.95 -15.10
N ASP A 4 -27.92 0.18 -15.06
CA ASP A 4 -27.30 1.51 -15.12
C ASP A 4 -26.53 1.82 -13.84
N GLU A 5 -27.07 1.43 -12.68
CA GLU A 5 -26.40 1.52 -11.39
C GLU A 5 -25.12 0.66 -11.35
N LEU A 6 -25.18 -0.56 -11.90
CA LEU A 6 -24.01 -1.42 -12.01
C LEU A 6 -22.93 -0.80 -12.91
N VAL A 7 -23.32 -0.27 -14.08
CA VAL A 7 -22.38 0.40 -15.01
C VAL A 7 -21.77 1.64 -14.36
N SER A 8 -22.55 2.43 -13.61
CA SER A 8 -22.01 3.58 -12.86
C SER A 8 -21.00 3.13 -11.81
N SER A 9 -21.34 2.11 -11.02
CA SER A 9 -20.47 1.60 -9.96
C SER A 9 -19.14 1.06 -10.49
N ILE A 10 -19.16 0.44 -11.68
CA ILE A 10 -17.94 -0.02 -12.37
C ILE A 10 -17.07 1.17 -12.74
N LYS A 11 -17.63 2.21 -13.37
CA LYS A 11 -16.88 3.41 -13.76
C LYS A 11 -16.26 4.11 -12.55
N ASP A 12 -17.02 4.25 -11.47
CA ASP A 12 -16.53 4.86 -10.23
C ASP A 12 -15.37 4.05 -9.64
N ALA A 13 -15.44 2.71 -9.69
CA ALA A 13 -14.36 1.83 -9.24
C ALA A 13 -13.12 1.92 -10.14
N GLU A 14 -13.29 2.02 -11.47
CA GLU A 14 -12.20 2.19 -12.43
C GLU A 14 -11.46 3.51 -12.21
N GLU A 15 -12.20 4.61 -12.02
CA GLU A 15 -11.62 5.92 -11.72
C GLU A 15 -10.90 5.92 -10.36
N GLY A 16 -11.50 5.31 -9.34
CA GLY A 16 -10.86 5.10 -8.04
C GLY A 16 -9.56 4.30 -8.14
N LEU A 17 -9.54 3.23 -8.96
CA LEU A 17 -8.35 2.41 -9.17
C LEU A 17 -7.25 3.17 -9.92
N PHE A 18 -7.62 3.96 -10.93
CA PHE A 18 -6.69 4.83 -11.66
C PHE A 18 -5.97 5.81 -10.72
N HIS A 19 -6.73 6.51 -9.88
CA HIS A 19 -6.16 7.43 -8.90
C HIS A 19 -5.25 6.73 -7.88
N LEU A 20 -5.64 5.54 -7.41
CA LEU A 20 -4.84 4.77 -6.46
C LEU A 20 -3.49 4.32 -7.06
N LYS A 21 -3.50 3.84 -8.32
CA LYS A 21 -2.28 3.46 -9.04
C LYS A 21 -1.35 4.65 -9.20
N ARG A 22 -1.87 5.79 -9.64
CA ARG A 22 -1.10 7.04 -9.76
C ARG A 22 -0.50 7.47 -8.43
N ALA A 23 -1.27 7.44 -7.34
CA ALA A 23 -0.79 7.81 -6.01
C ALA A 23 0.31 6.86 -5.49
N ARG A 24 0.24 5.55 -5.80
CA ARG A 24 1.30 4.60 -5.45
C ARG A 24 2.59 4.88 -6.24
N LEU A 25 2.49 5.07 -7.55
CA LEU A 25 3.65 5.39 -8.39
C LEU A 25 4.33 6.68 -7.94
N LEU A 26 3.57 7.73 -7.63
CA LEU A 26 4.14 8.98 -7.11
C LEU A 26 4.93 8.76 -5.82
N ARG A 27 4.38 7.98 -4.86
CA ARG A 27 5.10 7.66 -3.61
C ARG A 27 6.36 6.82 -3.85
N GLU A 28 6.33 5.92 -4.81
CA GLU A 28 7.49 5.10 -5.17
C GLU A 28 8.61 5.95 -5.78
N VAL A 29 8.24 6.89 -6.66
CA VAL A 29 9.17 7.90 -7.19
C VAL A 29 9.73 8.77 -6.08
N ASP A 30 8.88 9.29 -5.18
CA ASP A 30 9.34 10.11 -4.05
C ASP A 30 10.31 9.33 -3.14
N SER A 31 10.04 8.04 -2.90
CA SER A 31 10.93 7.16 -2.12
C SER A 31 12.26 6.94 -2.83
N ALA A 32 12.25 6.62 -4.12
CA ALA A 32 13.48 6.40 -4.90
C ALA A 32 14.34 7.67 -4.98
N VAL A 33 13.72 8.84 -5.14
CA VAL A 33 14.41 10.13 -5.10
C VAL A 33 15.00 10.37 -3.71
N GLN A 34 14.25 10.13 -2.65
CA GLN A 34 14.74 10.33 -1.29
C GLN A 34 15.92 9.40 -0.95
N ASP A 35 15.86 8.13 -1.37
CA ASP A 35 16.95 7.18 -1.19
C ASP A 35 18.21 7.60 -1.98
N SER A 36 18.03 8.14 -3.19
CA SER A 36 19.14 8.70 -3.98
C SER A 36 19.80 9.93 -3.31
N ILE A 37 19.02 10.75 -2.61
CA ILE A 37 19.51 11.92 -1.86
C ILE A 37 20.27 11.51 -0.60
N TYR A 38 19.85 10.42 0.07
CA TYR A 38 20.55 9.90 1.26
C TYR A 38 21.79 9.07 0.94
N SER A 39 21.90 8.52 -0.28
CA SER A 39 23.10 7.79 -0.72
C SER A 39 24.27 8.71 -1.13
N HIS A 40 24.07 10.04 -1.12
CA HIS A 40 25.10 11.04 -1.41
C HIS A 40 25.32 11.98 -0.22
N LYS A 41 25.52 11.44 0.99
CA LYS A 41 26.02 12.22 2.13
C LYS A 41 27.42 11.77 2.53
N ASP A 42 28.36 12.06 1.64
CA ASP A 42 29.76 12.36 1.98
C ASP A 42 30.28 13.58 1.19
N ALA A 43 29.39 14.50 0.84
CA ALA A 43 29.75 15.85 0.43
C ALA A 43 28.74 16.83 1.03
N ALA A 44 29.25 17.86 1.70
CA ALA A 44 28.46 18.92 2.29
C ALA A 44 27.53 19.56 1.24
N VAL A 45 26.22 19.39 1.40
CA VAL A 45 25.22 20.11 0.59
C VAL A 45 24.77 21.32 1.39
N GLU A 46 25.30 22.48 1.01
CA GLU A 46 24.68 23.77 1.32
C GLU A 46 23.23 23.76 0.84
N LEU A 47 22.37 24.36 1.66
CA LEU A 47 20.95 24.55 1.42
C LEU A 47 20.73 25.31 0.10
N ILE A 48 20.36 24.62 -0.98
CA ILE A 48 19.95 25.29 -2.22
C ILE A 48 18.50 25.75 -2.03
N ASN A 49 18.34 27.07 -1.91
CA ASN A 49 17.06 27.77 -1.77
C ASN A 49 16.08 27.44 -2.93
N PRO A 50 14.76 27.35 -2.68
CA PRO A 50 13.74 26.99 -3.68
C PRO A 50 13.35 28.16 -4.62
N ALA A 51 14.30 28.98 -5.04
CA ALA A 51 14.06 30.10 -5.94
C ALA A 51 15.05 30.08 -7.11
N LYS A 52 14.76 29.24 -8.11
CA LYS A 52 14.93 29.49 -9.56
C LYS A 52 15.17 28.19 -10.34
N LEU A 53 14.12 27.74 -11.04
CA LEU A 53 14.10 27.30 -12.44
C LEU A 53 12.61 26.98 -12.70
N GLY A 54 11.81 27.84 -13.33
CA GLY A 54 12.00 28.33 -14.69
C GLY A 54 11.35 27.32 -15.63
N GLY A 55 10.06 27.52 -15.94
CA GLY A 55 9.24 26.55 -16.65
C GLY A 55 9.65 26.31 -18.11
N SER A 56 9.25 25.16 -18.63
CA SER A 56 8.92 24.91 -20.04
C SER A 56 8.23 23.54 -20.08
N GLN A 57 6.91 23.52 -20.23
CA GLN A 57 6.22 23.23 -21.49
C GLN A 57 6.10 21.72 -21.75
N LEU A 58 4.89 21.23 -21.53
CA LEU A 58 4.37 20.00 -22.15
C LEU A 58 4.52 20.12 -23.67
N PRO A 59 4.85 19.01 -24.34
CA PRO A 59 4.11 18.67 -25.54
C PRO A 59 3.29 17.40 -25.28
N CYS A 60 1.97 17.55 -25.30
CA CYS A 60 1.09 16.44 -25.65
C CYS A 60 1.24 16.23 -27.16
N GLU A 61 1.82 15.12 -27.59
CA GLU A 61 1.67 14.66 -28.97
C GLU A 61 1.03 13.27 -28.97
N ASP A 62 -0.11 13.20 -29.67
CA ASP A 62 -0.80 11.98 -30.08
C ASP A 62 0.18 11.04 -30.76
N LEU A 63 0.37 9.84 -30.20
CA LEU A 63 0.98 8.74 -30.94
C LEU A 63 0.05 7.52 -30.86
N GLU A 64 -0.28 7.08 -32.07
CA GLU A 64 -1.21 6.02 -32.42
C GLU A 64 -0.91 4.69 -31.71
N VAL A 65 -1.99 3.97 -31.45
CA VAL A 65 -2.06 2.66 -30.81
C VAL A 65 -1.33 1.60 -31.65
N GLU A 66 -0.31 0.95 -31.08
CA GLU A 66 0.02 -0.43 -31.43
C GLU A 66 -0.47 -1.37 -30.31
N PRO A 67 -1.20 -2.46 -30.63
CA PRO A 67 -1.66 -3.42 -29.63
C PRO A 67 -0.49 -4.31 -29.22
N LEU A 68 0.09 -4.04 -28.05
CA LEU A 68 1.08 -4.94 -27.47
C LEU A 68 0.39 -6.13 -26.79
N ASP A 69 0.87 -7.29 -27.20
CA ASP A 69 0.35 -8.63 -26.97
C ASP A 69 0.05 -8.93 -25.50
N SER A 70 -1.05 -9.65 -25.27
CA SER A 70 -1.50 -10.09 -23.94
C SER A 70 -0.59 -11.20 -23.41
N THR A 71 0.65 -10.87 -23.08
CA THR A 71 1.55 -11.81 -22.40
C THR A 71 1.44 -11.57 -20.90
N ASN A 72 0.54 -12.33 -20.29
CA ASN A 72 0.50 -12.74 -18.88
C ASN A 72 1.57 -12.09 -17.99
N VAL A 73 1.25 -10.93 -17.40
CA VAL A 73 2.06 -10.38 -16.32
C VAL A 73 1.73 -11.20 -15.08
N GLU A 74 2.54 -12.23 -14.85
CA GLU A 74 2.64 -12.90 -13.56
C GLU A 74 2.77 -11.80 -12.50
N ALA A 75 1.76 -11.69 -11.64
CA ALA A 75 1.81 -10.76 -10.53
C ALA A 75 2.99 -11.19 -9.67
N GLU A 76 4.11 -10.48 -9.76
CA GLU A 76 5.17 -10.58 -8.75
C GLU A 76 4.51 -10.25 -7.42
N ILE A 77 4.30 -11.30 -6.62
CA ILE A 77 3.91 -11.18 -5.22
C ILE A 77 5.08 -10.47 -4.57
N LEU A 78 4.99 -9.13 -4.50
CA LEU A 78 5.87 -8.28 -3.71
C LEU A 78 6.09 -8.98 -2.38
N GLY A 79 7.36 -9.35 -2.13
CA GLY A 79 7.76 -10.55 -1.39
C GLY A 79 6.96 -10.87 -0.14
N ASP A 80 6.87 -12.18 0.16
CA ASP A 80 6.13 -12.77 1.28
C ASP A 80 6.02 -11.79 2.45
N PRO A 81 4.82 -11.29 2.78
CA PRO A 81 4.67 -10.35 3.88
C PRO A 81 5.20 -11.05 5.14
N SER A 82 6.38 -10.61 5.57
CA SER A 82 7.08 -11.21 6.69
C SER A 82 6.47 -10.67 7.97
N TYR A 83 5.38 -11.29 8.39
CA TYR A 83 4.80 -11.03 9.71
C TYR A 83 5.74 -11.56 10.79
N PHE A 84 6.02 -10.75 11.80
CA PHE A 84 6.87 -11.12 12.93
C PHE A 84 6.17 -10.87 14.26
N ILE A 85 6.69 -11.48 15.34
CA ILE A 85 6.19 -11.22 16.69
C ILE A 85 6.36 -9.73 17.00
N GLY A 86 5.26 -9.09 17.39
CA GLY A 86 5.18 -7.65 17.63
C GLY A 86 4.54 -6.85 16.48
N SER A 87 4.37 -7.43 15.28
CA SER A 87 3.65 -6.76 14.19
C SER A 87 2.20 -6.49 14.56
N LYS A 88 1.69 -5.29 14.22
CA LYS A 88 0.27 -4.95 14.34
C LYS A 88 -0.50 -5.53 13.16
N CYS A 89 -1.67 -6.09 13.42
CA CYS A 89 -2.52 -6.70 12.40
C CYS A 89 -4.01 -6.49 12.70
N ARG A 90 -4.86 -6.88 11.75
CA ARG A 90 -6.28 -7.07 11.97
C ARG A 90 -6.60 -8.56 11.96
N PHE A 91 -7.40 -9.03 12.91
CA PHE A 91 -7.83 -10.42 12.98
C PHE A 91 -9.35 -10.51 13.17
N ARG A 92 -9.94 -11.61 12.71
CA ARG A 92 -11.36 -11.89 12.87
C ARG A 92 -11.56 -12.75 14.11
N HIS A 93 -12.39 -12.28 15.04
CA HIS A 93 -12.73 -13.01 16.25
C HIS A 93 -13.91 -13.96 16.02
N THR A 94 -14.19 -14.85 16.98
CA THR A 94 -15.26 -15.85 16.90
C THR A 94 -16.66 -15.25 16.85
N ASP A 95 -16.83 -14.01 17.28
CA ASP A 95 -18.06 -13.22 17.11
C ASP A 95 -18.26 -12.67 15.69
N GLY A 96 -17.31 -12.94 14.78
CA GLY A 96 -17.34 -12.53 13.39
C GLY A 96 -16.85 -11.10 13.14
N ARG A 97 -16.52 -10.32 14.16
CA ARG A 97 -16.04 -8.93 14.06
C ARG A 97 -14.53 -8.87 13.88
N TRP A 98 -14.06 -7.77 13.31
CA TRP A 98 -12.63 -7.50 13.10
C TRP A 98 -12.08 -6.64 14.22
N TYR A 99 -10.92 -7.03 14.74
CA TYR A 99 -10.23 -6.34 15.82
C TYR A 99 -8.80 -5.98 15.42
N ASN A 100 -8.30 -4.89 15.99
CA ASN A 100 -6.89 -4.54 15.91
C ASN A 100 -6.14 -5.37 16.95
N GLY A 101 -5.06 -6.00 16.52
CA GLY A 101 -4.25 -6.85 17.38
C GLY A 101 -2.76 -6.75 17.11
N GLN A 102 -1.99 -7.43 17.95
CA GLN A 102 -0.55 -7.55 17.82
C GLN A 102 -0.17 -9.03 17.86
N ILE A 103 0.69 -9.47 16.95
CA ILE A 103 1.19 -10.85 16.95
C ILE A 103 2.04 -11.05 18.20
N VAL A 104 1.69 -12.00 19.05
CA VAL A 104 2.44 -12.32 20.27
C VAL A 104 3.21 -13.63 20.15
N GLN A 105 2.80 -14.51 19.23
CA GLN A 105 3.46 -15.78 18.98
C GLN A 105 3.22 -16.20 17.53
N LEU A 106 4.22 -16.82 16.92
CA LEU A 106 4.11 -17.49 15.62
C LEU A 106 4.23 -19.00 15.86
N ASP A 107 3.24 -19.75 15.41
CA ASP A 107 3.20 -21.20 15.49
C ASP A 107 3.42 -21.76 14.07
N GLY A 108 4.68 -21.81 13.64
CA GLY A 108 5.08 -22.25 12.30
C GLY A 108 4.85 -21.21 11.20
N SER A 109 4.65 -21.67 9.96
CA SER A 109 4.60 -20.80 8.77
C SER A 109 3.25 -20.11 8.54
N SER A 110 2.15 -20.54 9.18
CA SER A 110 0.81 -20.07 8.84
C SER A 110 -0.12 -19.77 10.02
N SER A 111 0.28 -20.09 11.26
CA SER A 111 -0.52 -19.79 12.45
C SER A 111 0.19 -18.77 13.32
N ALA A 112 -0.60 -17.89 13.93
CA ALA A 112 -0.11 -16.86 14.84
C ALA A 112 -1.12 -16.65 15.97
N ARG A 113 -0.63 -16.42 17.18
CA ARG A 113 -1.45 -15.93 18.28
C ARG A 113 -1.40 -14.41 18.30
N VAL A 114 -2.55 -13.81 18.48
CA VAL A 114 -2.74 -12.36 18.41
C VAL A 114 -3.40 -11.87 19.69
N SER A 115 -2.87 -10.80 20.28
CA SER A 115 -3.49 -10.08 21.39
C SER A 115 -4.38 -8.94 20.88
N PHE A 116 -5.44 -8.60 21.61
CA PHE A 116 -6.25 -7.42 21.31
C PHE A 116 -5.47 -6.14 21.69
N LEU A 117 -5.43 -5.15 20.80
CA LEU A 117 -4.79 -3.86 21.11
C LEU A 117 -5.66 -2.95 21.99
N ASN A 118 -6.99 -3.10 21.95
CA ASN A 118 -7.93 -2.32 22.75
C ASN A 118 -9.03 -3.25 23.32
N PRO A 119 -8.72 -4.11 24.30
CA PRO A 119 -9.71 -4.99 24.89
C PRO A 119 -10.76 -4.17 25.64
N THR A 120 -12.02 -4.31 25.26
CA THR A 120 -13.16 -3.57 25.85
C THR A 120 -14.00 -4.41 26.80
N SER A 121 -13.64 -5.68 27.00
CA SER A 121 -14.29 -6.56 27.98
C SER A 121 -13.33 -7.66 28.45
N GLU A 122 -13.62 -8.24 29.60
CA GLU A 122 -12.80 -9.27 30.26
C GLU A 122 -12.53 -10.49 29.35
N LYS A 123 -13.51 -10.90 28.55
CA LYS A 123 -13.37 -11.95 27.51
C LYS A 123 -12.35 -11.63 26.40
N MET A 124 -11.86 -10.39 26.31
CA MET A 124 -10.78 -9.96 25.40
C MET A 124 -9.44 -9.76 26.13
N MET A 125 -9.42 -9.91 27.47
CA MET A 125 -8.24 -9.78 28.33
C MET A 125 -7.70 -11.18 28.66
N VAL A 126 -7.16 -11.90 27.68
CA VAL A 126 -6.27 -13.06 27.87
C VAL A 126 -6.84 -14.17 28.79
N SER A 127 -7.43 -15.22 28.21
CA SER A 127 -7.83 -16.42 28.98
C SER A 127 -6.65 -17.35 29.25
N SER A 128 -6.38 -17.65 30.52
CA SER A 128 -5.47 -18.71 30.99
C SER A 128 -6.26 -19.96 31.44
N LEU A 129 -5.79 -21.14 31.05
CA LEU A 129 -5.80 -22.35 31.89
C LEU A 129 -4.37 -22.88 31.91
#